data_AF-A0A9D9TXF1-F1
#
_entry.id   AF-A0A9D9TXF1-F1
#
_cell.length_a   1.000
_cell.length_b   1.000
_cell.length_c   1.000
_cell.angle_alpha   90.00
_cell.angle_beta   90.00
_cell.angle_gamma   90.00
#
_symmetry.space_group_name_H-M   'P 1'
#
loop_
_entity.id
_entity.type
_entity.pdbx_description
1 polymer ?
#
loop_
_entity_poly.entity_id
_entity_poly.type
_entity_poly.pdbx_seq_one_letter_code
_entity_poly.pdbx_strand_id
1 'polypeptide(L)'
;MLSASSDSYEIIVIGGGATGLGIALDATARGYKTLLLEQADFAKGTSSRSTKLVHGGVRYLAQGDVKLVREASIERGLLHQNA
;
A
#
# COMPACT_ATOMS: atom_id res chain seq x y z
N MET A 1 -23.63 -18.57 30.62
CA MET A 1 -23.14 -18.61 29.23
C MET A 1 -22.82 -17.19 28.82
N LEU A 2 -21.55 -16.78 28.89
CA LEU A 2 -21.13 -15.50 28.33
C LEU A 2 -21.05 -15.67 26.81
N SER A 3 -21.84 -14.89 26.08
CA SER A 3 -21.75 -14.78 24.63
C SER A 3 -20.36 -14.27 24.29
N ALA A 4 -19.55 -15.09 23.60
CA ALA A 4 -18.34 -14.58 22.99
C ALA A 4 -18.78 -13.62 21.89
N SER A 5 -18.64 -12.31 22.12
CA SER A 5 -18.67 -11.31 21.06
C SER A 5 -17.48 -11.61 20.16
N SER A 6 -17.72 -12.44 19.14
CA SER A 6 -16.76 -12.75 18.08
C SER A 6 -16.51 -11.46 17.33
N ASP A 7 -15.46 -10.77 17.76
CA ASP A 7 -15.12 -9.44 17.31
C ASP A 7 -14.45 -9.59 15.93
N SER A 8 -15.26 -9.94 14.93
CA SER A 8 -14.82 -10.34 13.59
C SER A 8 -14.13 -9.19 12.85
N TYR A 9 -13.05 -9.49 12.14
CA TYR A 9 -12.46 -8.55 11.20
C TYR A 9 -13.29 -8.48 9.92
N GLU A 10 -13.52 -7.27 9.43
CA GLU A 10 -14.25 -7.01 8.17
C GLU A 10 -13.33 -7.12 6.97
N ILE A 11 -12.06 -6.74 7.13
CA ILE A 11 -11.04 -6.80 6.10
C ILE A 11 -9.81 -7.51 6.67
N ILE A 12 -9.31 -8.51 5.94
CA ILE A 12 -8.03 -9.17 6.24
C ILE A 12 -7.09 -8.94 5.08
N VAL A 13 -5.94 -8.32 5.34
CA VAL A 13 -4.87 -8.06 4.38
C VAL A 13 -3.73 -9.03 4.62
N ILE A 14 -3.33 -9.78 3.60
CA ILE A 14 -2.21 -10.74 3.67
C ILE A 14 -1.01 -10.14 2.92
N GLY A 15 0.08 -9.91 3.65
CA GLY A 15 1.32 -9.31 3.18
C GLY A 15 1.51 -7.87 3.68
N GLY A 16 2.59 -7.62 4.39
CA GLY A 16 3.01 -6.33 4.96
C GLY A 16 4.04 -5.59 4.10
N GLY A 17 3.97 -5.74 2.78
CA GLY A 17 4.69 -4.88 1.84
C GLY A 17 3.99 -3.52 1.65
N ALA A 18 4.59 -2.62 0.87
CA ALA A 18 4.04 -1.28 0.60
C ALA A 18 2.57 -1.31 0.14
N THR A 19 2.21 -2.25 -0.74
CA THR A 19 0.82 -2.44 -1.20
C THR A 19 -0.12 -2.82 -0.07
N GLY A 20 0.22 -3.84 0.73
CA GLY A 20 -0.65 -4.31 1.80
C GLY A 20 -0.79 -3.29 2.94
N LEU A 21 0.29 -2.60 3.29
CA LEU A 21 0.25 -1.51 4.26
C LEU A 21 -0.64 -0.35 3.78
N GLY A 22 -0.56 0.03 2.50
CA GLY A 22 -1.42 1.05 1.93
C GLY A 22 -2.90 0.65 1.94
N ILE A 23 -3.21 -0.60 1.60
CA ILE A 23 -4.58 -1.15 1.65
C ILE A 23 -5.10 -1.16 3.09
N ALA A 24 -4.30 -1.62 4.05
CA ALA A 24 -4.70 -1.65 5.46
C ALA A 24 -4.92 -0.25 6.03
N LEU A 25 -4.10 0.73 5.63
CA LEU A 25 -4.27 2.13 6.02
C LEU A 25 -5.58 2.71 5.46
N ASP A 26 -5.85 2.54 4.16
CA ASP A 26 -7.09 3.03 3.54
C ASP A 26 -8.33 2.37 4.16
N ALA A 27 -8.30 1.05 4.37
CA ALA A 27 -9.39 0.32 5.03
C ALA A 27 -9.64 0.83 6.46
N THR A 28 -8.57 1.00 7.26
CA THR A 28 -8.69 1.50 8.63
C THR A 28 -9.17 2.96 8.65
N ALA A 29 -8.69 3.80 7.73
CA ALA A 29 -9.10 5.21 7.63
C ALA A 29 -10.60 5.36 7.27
N ARG A 30 -11.17 4.37 6.57
CA ARG A 30 -12.61 4.29 6.26
C ARG A 30 -13.46 3.72 7.41
N GLY A 31 -12.83 3.28 8.51
CA GLY A 31 -13.52 2.78 9.70
C GLY A 31 -13.72 1.26 9.74
N TYR A 32 -13.15 0.49 8.81
CA TYR A 32 -13.25 -0.96 8.83
C TYR A 32 -12.36 -1.58 9.89
N LYS A 33 -12.87 -2.58 10.60
CA LYS A 33 -12.06 -3.42 11.50
C LYS A 33 -11.13 -4.32 10.68
N THR A 34 -9.88 -3.89 10.54
CA THR A 34 -8.91 -4.49 9.61
C THR A 34 -7.80 -5.27 10.34
N LEU A 35 -7.49 -6.48 9.87
CA LEU A 35 -6.34 -7.28 10.30
C LEU A 35 -5.33 -7.35 9.16
N LEU A 36 -4.06 -6.99 9.42
CA LEU A 36 -2.95 -7.24 8.49
C LEU A 36 -2.04 -8.33 9.03
N LEU A 37 -1.70 -9.30 8.19
CA LEU A 37 -0.81 -10.42 8.52
C LEU A 37 0.42 -10.37 7.61
N GLU A 38 1.60 -10.35 8.21
CA GLU A 38 2.89 -10.49 7.50
C GLU A 38 3.61 -11.71 8.07
N GLN A 39 4.17 -12.55 7.18
CA GLN A 39 4.87 -13.76 7.57
C GLN A 39 6.20 -13.45 8.26
N ALA A 40 6.85 -12.36 7.86
CA ALA A 40 8.14 -11.94 8.38
C ALA A 40 8.06 -10.56 9.05
N ASP A 41 8.98 -9.65 8.70
CA ASP A 41 8.96 -8.26 9.15
C ASP A 41 8.34 -7.36 8.08
N PHE A 42 7.82 -6.20 8.47
CA PHE A 42 7.20 -5.28 7.53
C PHE A 42 8.18 -4.83 6.45
N ALA A 43 7.67 -4.70 5.22
CA ALA A 43 8.42 -4.34 4.02
C ALA A 43 9.61 -5.28 3.64
N LYS A 44 9.82 -6.42 4.33
CA LYS A 44 10.97 -7.32 4.11
C LYS A 44 11.10 -7.88 2.68
N GLY A 45 9.98 -7.98 1.95
CA GLY A 45 9.94 -8.41 0.55
C GLY A 45 10.48 -7.36 -0.43
N THR A 46 9.88 -7.28 -1.62
CA THR A 46 10.29 -6.34 -2.70
C THR A 46 10.33 -4.88 -2.25
N SER A 47 9.46 -4.49 -1.30
CA SER A 47 9.39 -3.12 -0.81
C SER A 47 10.69 -2.60 -0.18
N SER A 48 11.51 -3.46 0.43
CA SER A 48 12.85 -3.08 0.95
C SER A 48 13.97 -3.13 -0.10
N ARG A 49 13.72 -3.78 -1.24
CA ARG A 49 14.69 -4.11 -2.29
C ARG A 49 14.56 -3.24 -3.54
N SER A 50 13.91 -2.07 -3.42
CA SER A 50 13.83 -1.08 -4.50
C SER A 50 15.12 -0.25 -4.59
N THR A 51 15.19 0.58 -5.63
CA THR A 51 16.23 1.62 -5.79
C THR A 51 16.10 2.77 -4.79
N LYS A 52 15.06 2.75 -3.93
CA LYS A 52 14.77 3.79 -2.92
C LYS A 52 14.57 5.18 -3.54
N LEU A 53 14.04 5.21 -4.76
CA LEU A 53 13.67 6.43 -5.48
C LEU A 53 12.18 6.40 -5.80
N VAL A 54 11.50 7.52 -5.54
CA VAL A 54 10.14 7.75 -6.02
C VAL A 54 10.22 8.55 -7.32
N HIS A 55 9.87 7.94 -8.44
CA HIS A 55 10.02 8.55 -9.76
C HIS A 55 8.76 8.44 -10.62
N GLY A 56 8.57 9.40 -11.54
CA GLY A 56 7.48 9.37 -12.53
C GLY A 56 7.70 8.36 -13.68
N GLY A 57 8.90 7.75 -13.76
CA GLY A 57 9.15 6.70 -14.76
C GLY A 57 9.28 7.22 -16.18
N VAL A 58 9.96 8.36 -16.39
CA VAL A 58 10.10 9.04 -17.69
C VAL A 58 10.47 8.12 -18.87
N ARG A 59 11.24 7.04 -18.61
CA ARG A 59 11.61 6.03 -19.61
C ARG A 59 10.40 5.35 -20.27
N TYR A 60 9.27 5.26 -19.59
CA TYR A 60 8.05 4.62 -20.10
C TYR A 60 7.35 5.48 -21.16
N LEU A 61 7.67 6.77 -21.28
CA LEU A 61 7.18 7.60 -22.39
C LEU A 61 7.64 7.06 -23.75
N ALA A 62 8.85 6.50 -23.84
CA ALA A 62 9.36 5.90 -25.07
C ALA A 62 8.55 4.67 -25.52
N GLN A 63 7.79 4.06 -24.60
CA GLN A 63 6.90 2.92 -24.84
C GLN A 63 5.45 3.37 -25.16
N GLY A 64 5.17 4.68 -25.09
CA GLY A 64 3.84 5.24 -25.28
C GLY A 64 2.97 5.26 -24.01
N ASP A 65 3.51 4.88 -22.85
CA ASP A 65 2.76 4.76 -21.58
C ASP A 65 2.55 6.11 -20.88
N VAL A 66 1.92 7.06 -21.59
CA VAL A 66 1.70 8.42 -21.11
C VAL A 66 0.84 8.46 -19.83
N LYS A 67 -0.18 7.59 -19.75
CA LYS A 67 -1.06 7.51 -18.57
C LYS A 67 -0.28 7.14 -17.31
N LEU A 68 0.59 6.13 -17.40
CA LEU A 68 1.41 5.67 -16.29
C LEU A 68 2.36 6.77 -15.80
N VAL A 69 3.04 7.44 -16.73
CA VAL A 69 4.00 8.50 -16.35
C VAL A 69 3.30 9.70 -15.73
N ARG A 70 2.12 10.06 -16.24
CA ARG A 70 1.30 11.13 -15.66
C ARG A 70 0.85 10.78 -14.24
N GLU A 71 0.29 9.59 -14.03
CA GLU A 71 -0.18 9.12 -12.73
C GLU A 71 0.97 9.05 -11.72
N ALA A 72 2.09 8.40 -12.06
CA ALA A 72 3.25 8.31 -11.18
C ALA A 72 3.84 9.69 -10.82
N SER A 73 3.77 10.66 -11.72
CA SER A 73 4.24 12.03 -11.46
C SER A 73 3.32 12.79 -10.49
N ILE A 74 2.00 12.60 -10.59
CA ILE A 74 1.02 13.19 -9.68
C ILE A 74 1.14 12.55 -8.30
N GLU A 75 1.13 11.21 -8.23
CA GLU A 75 1.23 10.47 -6.97
C GLU A 75 2.54 10.75 -6.22
N ARG A 76 3.65 10.98 -6.93
CA ARG A 76 4.90 11.44 -6.31
C ARG A 76 4.73 12.78 -5.57
N GLY A 77 3.98 13.71 -6.16
CA GLY A 77 3.69 15.01 -5.54
C GLY A 77 2.81 14.87 -4.30
N LEU A 78 1.78 14.02 -4.38
CA LEU A 78 0.91 13.71 -3.23
C LEU A 78 1.68 13.00 -2.11
N LEU A 79 2.53 12.03 -2.44
CA LEU A 79 3.36 11.35 -1.45
C LEU A 79 4.24 12.33 -0.68
N HIS A 80 4.89 13.28 -1.36
CA HIS A 80 5.72 14.29 -0.72
C HIS A 80 4.95 15.23 0.24
N GLN A 81 3.65 15.40 0.03
CA GLN A 81 2.81 16.19 0.93
C GLN A 81 2.37 15.39 2.16
N ASN A 82 2.26 14.07 2.03
CA ASN A 82 1.67 13.19 3.04
C ASN A 82 2.73 12.46 3.91
N ALA A 83 3.99 12.38 3.47
CA ALA A 83 5.10 11.69 4.14
C ALA A 83 6.46 12.32 3.79
#